data_AF-A0A3N9NUU2-F1
#
_entry.id   AF-A0A3N9NUU2-F1
#
_cell.length_a   1.000
_cell.length_b   1.000
_cell.length_c   1.000
_cell.angle_alpha   90.00
_cell.angle_beta   90.00
_cell.angle_gamma   90.00
#
_symmetry.space_group_name_H-M   'P 1'
#
loop_
_entity.id
_entity.type
_entity.pdbx_description
1 polymer ?
#
loop_
_entity_poly.entity_id
_entity_poly.type
_entity_poly.pdbx_seq_one_letter_code
_entity_poly.pdbx_strand_id
1 'polypeptide(L)'
;MTLNDDDYREIFSLFSSVTDYELKQIYDKNSSTYYKGEILNEEYELVGTKLEFAKDSFRAILYYLHKHGYELYKNKNHFSIKFIEKEFGEMK
;
A
#
# COMPACT_ATOMS: atom_id res chain seq x y z
N MET A 1 -11.98 6.46 4.35
CA MET A 1 -11.23 5.50 5.18
C MET A 1 -9.87 6.11 5.38
N THR A 2 -9.42 6.29 6.61
CA THR A 2 -8.08 6.82 6.90
C THR A 2 -7.16 5.64 7.12
N LEU A 3 -6.09 5.52 6.31
CA LEU A 3 -5.07 4.50 6.50
C LEU A 3 -4.29 4.79 7.79
N ASN A 4 -4.04 3.75 8.58
CA ASN A 4 -3.21 3.81 9.78
C ASN A 4 -1.79 3.29 9.47
N ASP A 5 -0.88 3.41 10.44
CA ASP A 5 0.52 2.99 10.29
C ASP A 5 0.69 1.50 9.95
N ASP A 6 -0.22 0.62 10.41
CA ASP A 6 -0.20 -0.81 10.08
C ASP A 6 -0.51 -1.02 8.59
N ASP A 7 -1.49 -0.28 8.06
CA ASP A 7 -1.83 -0.32 6.64
C ASP A 7 -0.63 0.13 5.78
N TYR A 8 0.10 1.17 6.23
CA TYR A 8 1.28 1.65 5.52
C TYR A 8 2.45 0.65 5.54
N ARG A 9 2.68 -0.05 6.65
CA ARG A 9 3.70 -1.12 6.73
C ARG A 9 3.37 -2.29 5.82
N GLU A 10 2.10 -2.68 5.77
CA GLU A 10 1.65 -3.76 4.87
C GLU A 10 1.84 -3.35 3.39
N ILE A 11 1.38 -2.16 3.01
CA ILE A 11 1.55 -1.63 1.65
C ILE A 11 3.04 -1.59 1.27
N PHE A 12 3.90 -1.07 2.15
CA PHE A 12 5.35 -1.04 1.93
C PHE A 12 5.95 -2.43 1.69
N SER A 13 5.56 -3.41 2.52
CA SER A 13 6.03 -4.79 2.42
C SER A 13 5.57 -5.46 1.12
N LEU A 14 4.35 -5.14 0.65
CA LEU A 14 3.80 -5.62 -0.62
C LEU A 14 4.58 -5.10 -1.82
N PHE A 15 4.99 -3.83 -1.83
CA PHE A 15 5.84 -3.28 -2.91
C PHE A 15 7.25 -3.85 -2.93
N SER A 16 7.68 -4.44 -1.81
CA SER A 16 8.99 -5.07 -1.67
C SER A 16 9.00 -6.54 -2.10
N SER A 17 7.83 -7.12 -2.39
CA SER A 17 7.63 -8.56 -2.65
C SER A 17 7.06 -8.79 -4.05
N VAL A 18 7.75 -9.59 -4.87
CA VAL A 18 7.38 -9.78 -6.30
C VAL A 18 6.90 -11.19 -6.62
N THR A 19 7.03 -12.14 -5.69
CA THR A 19 6.63 -13.54 -5.86
C THR A 19 5.63 -14.02 -4.79
N ASP A 20 4.86 -15.07 -5.11
CA ASP A 20 3.96 -15.74 -4.16
C ASP A 20 4.68 -16.27 -2.91
N TYR A 21 5.97 -16.59 -3.03
CA TYR A 21 6.80 -17.04 -1.93
C TYR A 21 7.17 -15.89 -0.99
N GLU A 22 7.59 -14.74 -1.52
CA GLU A 22 7.86 -13.53 -0.74
C GLU A 22 6.59 -12.99 -0.09
N LEU A 23 5.46 -13.03 -0.80
CA LEU A 23 4.15 -12.66 -0.26
C LEU A 23 3.75 -13.52 0.95
N LYS A 24 4.08 -14.81 0.98
CA LYS A 24 3.81 -15.65 2.17
C LYS A 24 4.69 -15.24 3.34
N GLN A 25 5.93 -14.84 3.07
CA GLN A 25 6.87 -14.44 4.10
C GLN A 25 6.48 -13.12 4.77
N ILE A 26 5.90 -12.15 4.06
CA ILE A 26 5.47 -10.88 4.68
C ILE A 26 4.37 -11.06 5.74
N TYR A 27 3.61 -12.15 5.68
CA TYR A 27 2.56 -12.49 6.65
C TYR A 27 2.98 -13.53 7.70
N ASP A 28 4.16 -14.16 7.55
CA ASP A 28 4.70 -15.10 8.53
C ASP A 28 5.41 -14.36 9.67
N LYS A 29 4.90 -14.52 10.89
CA LYS A 29 5.45 -13.89 12.11
C LYS A 29 6.88 -14.32 12.44
N ASN A 30 7.32 -15.46 11.90
CA ASN A 30 8.68 -15.96 12.09
C ASN A 30 9.62 -15.54 10.95
N SER A 31 9.08 -14.92 9.90
CA SER A 31 9.89 -14.37 8.81
C SER A 31 10.57 -13.09 9.24
N SER A 32 11.80 -12.90 8.78
CA SER A 32 12.52 -11.62 8.91
C SER A 32 11.87 -10.49 8.11
N THR A 33 10.98 -10.81 7.16
CA THR A 33 10.26 -9.84 6.32
C THR A 33 8.83 -9.61 6.79
N TYR A 34 8.50 -10.01 8.01
CA TYR A 34 7.15 -9.84 8.55
C TYR A 34 6.76 -8.36 8.58
N TYR A 35 5.63 -7.99 7.98
CA TYR A 35 5.28 -6.58 7.76
C TYR A 35 5.18 -5.75 9.05
N LYS A 36 4.81 -6.35 10.19
CA LYS A 36 4.80 -5.61 11.48
C LYS A 36 6.19 -5.40 12.07
N GLY A 37 7.18 -6.16 11.61
CA GLY A 37 8.60 -5.96 11.92
C GLY A 37 9.20 -4.74 11.21
N GLU A 38 8.54 -4.22 10.19
CA GLU A 38 8.99 -3.02 9.47
C GLU A 38 8.98 -1.79 10.37
N ILE A 39 10.15 -1.17 10.53
CA ILE A 39 10.31 0.08 11.27
C ILE A 39 10.41 1.22 10.26
N LEU A 40 9.26 1.84 9.98
CA LEU A 40 9.14 2.93 9.00
C LEU A 40 10.11 4.10 9.25
N ASN A 41 10.53 4.28 10.50
CA ASN A 41 11.35 5.40 10.95
C ASN A 41 12.85 5.08 11.09
N GLU A 42 13.35 3.85 11.03
CA GLU A 42 14.76 3.58 11.40
C GLU A 42 15.76 3.54 10.23
N GLU A 43 15.30 3.56 8.98
CA GLU A 43 16.17 3.54 7.78
C GLU A 43 16.10 4.86 6.99
N TYR A 44 16.67 5.92 7.59
CA TYR A 44 16.32 7.33 7.39
C TYR A 44 16.54 8.00 6.02
N GLU A 45 16.99 7.31 4.96
CA GLU A 45 17.01 7.91 3.60
C GLU A 45 16.46 6.97 2.53
N LEU A 46 16.91 5.70 2.53
CA LEU A 46 16.47 4.72 1.55
C LEU A 46 15.03 4.26 1.80
N VAL A 47 14.62 4.08 3.06
CA VAL A 47 13.24 3.66 3.39
C VAL A 47 12.27 4.82 3.33
N GLY A 48 12.68 6.05 3.68
CA GLY A 48 11.85 7.23 3.44
C GLY A 48 11.47 7.36 1.96
N THR A 49 12.46 7.21 1.08
CA THR A 49 12.25 7.22 -0.39
C THR A 49 11.36 6.05 -0.84
N LYS A 50 11.60 4.83 -0.34
CA LYS A 50 10.79 3.66 -0.69
C LYS A 50 9.35 3.75 -0.16
N LEU A 51 9.14 4.36 1.00
CA LEU A 51 7.83 4.56 1.61
C LEU A 51 7.00 5.56 0.82
N GLU A 52 7.60 6.70 0.45
CA GLU A 52 6.94 7.67 -0.43
C GLU A 52 6.68 7.05 -1.81
N PHE A 53 7.61 6.26 -2.36
CA PHE A 53 7.38 5.50 -3.59
C PHE A 53 6.23 4.50 -3.47
N ALA A 54 6.15 3.74 -2.37
CA ALA A 54 5.08 2.77 -2.14
C ALA A 54 3.71 3.46 -2.01
N LYS A 55 3.67 4.60 -1.30
CA LYS A 55 2.48 5.45 -1.24
C LYS A 55 2.10 5.92 -2.64
N ASP A 56 3.00 6.58 -3.37
CA ASP A 56 2.71 7.11 -4.70
C ASP A 56 2.31 6.04 -5.70
N SER A 57 2.93 4.86 -5.64
CA SER A 57 2.57 3.71 -6.45
C SER A 57 1.16 3.21 -6.12
N PHE A 58 0.81 3.10 -4.84
CA PHE A 58 -0.54 2.74 -4.42
C PHE A 58 -1.57 3.77 -4.91
N ARG A 59 -1.26 5.06 -4.76
CA ARG A 59 -2.10 6.17 -5.25
C ARG A 59 -2.31 6.08 -6.76
N ALA A 60 -1.25 5.81 -7.52
CA ALA A 60 -1.29 5.68 -8.98
C ALA A 60 -2.15 4.50 -9.43
N ILE A 61 -2.01 3.33 -8.78
CA ILE A 61 -2.84 2.14 -9.05
C ILE A 61 -4.31 2.46 -8.78
N LEU A 62 -4.61 3.02 -7.62
CA LEU A 62 -5.95 3.40 -7.23
C LEU A 62 -6.57 4.40 -8.22
N TYR A 63 -5.83 5.45 -8.59
CA TYR A 63 -6.28 6.43 -9.57
C TYR A 63 -6.54 5.80 -10.94
N TYR A 64 -5.65 4.91 -11.41
CA TYR A 64 -5.84 4.17 -12.66
C TYR A 64 -7.14 3.37 -12.62
N LEU A 65 -7.39 2.61 -11.54
CA LEU A 65 -8.61 1.82 -11.38
C LEU A 65 -9.86 2.70 -11.42
N HIS A 66 -9.86 3.82 -10.68
CA HIS A 66 -10.98 4.77 -10.67
C HIS A 66 -11.24 5.39 -12.04
N LYS A 67 -10.19 5.89 -12.70
CA LYS A 67 -10.29 6.53 -14.02
C LYS A 67 -10.88 5.61 -15.10
N HIS A 68 -10.67 4.31 -14.99
CA HIS A 68 -11.16 3.32 -15.95
C HIS A 68 -12.48 2.66 -15.51
N GLY A 69 -13.09 3.11 -14.41
CA GLY A 69 -14.40 2.62 -13.96
C GLY A 69 -14.37 1.26 -13.28
N TYR A 70 -13.22 0.83 -12.75
CA TYR A 70 -13.14 -0.36 -11.91
C TYR A 70 -13.75 -0.11 -10.52
N GLU A 71 -14.36 -1.14 -9.95
CA GLU A 71 -14.95 -1.11 -8.62
C GLU A 71 -14.23 -2.10 -7.68
N LEU A 72 -14.03 -1.72 -6.42
CA LEU A 72 -13.39 -2.58 -5.42
C LEU A 72 -14.44 -3.32 -4.59
N TYR A 73 -14.30 -4.64 -4.49
CA TYR A 73 -15.14 -5.49 -3.66
C TYR A 73 -14.30 -6.32 -2.69
N LYS A 74 -14.69 -6.37 -1.41
CA LYS A 74 -14.13 -7.31 -0.42
C LYS A 74 -15.28 -8.03 0.27
N ASN A 75 -15.34 -9.35 0.11
CA ASN A 75 -16.39 -10.20 0.67
C ASN A 75 -17.81 -9.70 0.31
N LYS A 76 -18.04 -9.34 -0.96
CA LYS A 76 -19.28 -8.76 -1.50
C LYS A 76 -19.62 -7.33 -1.03
N ASN A 77 -18.83 -6.75 -0.13
CA ASN A 77 -18.97 -5.34 0.23
C ASN A 77 -18.28 -4.48 -0.82
N HIS A 78 -18.99 -3.49 -1.34
CA HIS A 78 -18.46 -2.52 -2.29
C HIS A 78 -17.71 -1.41 -1.54
N PHE A 79 -16.47 -1.15 -1.94
CA PHE A 79 -15.62 -0.08 -1.44
C PHE A 79 -15.51 0.99 -2.52
N SER A 80 -16.17 2.12 -2.28
CA SER A 80 -16.05 3.27 -3.16
C SER A 80 -14.62 3.80 -3.13
N ILE A 81 -14.01 3.87 -4.31
CA ILE A 81 -12.69 4.48 -4.51
C ILE A 81 -12.76 5.98 -4.85
N LYS A 82 -13.94 6.60 -4.81
CA LYS A 82 -14.11 8.03 -5.09
C LYS A 82 -13.33 8.96 -4.15
N PHE A 83 -12.90 8.48 -2.98
CA PHE A 83 -12.08 9.27 -2.05
C PHE A 83 -10.73 9.70 -2.66
N ILE A 84 -10.26 8.98 -3.69
CA ILE A 84 -9.07 9.30 -4.51
C ILE A 84 -9.16 10.71 -5.10
N GLU A 85 -10.35 11.15 -5.52
CA GLU A 85 -10.53 12.49 -6.09
C GLU A 85 -10.31 13.60 -5.06
N LYS A 86 -10.53 13.31 -3.77
CA LYS A 86 -10.33 14.26 -2.67
C LYS A 86 -8.88 14.21 -2.15
N GLU A 87 -8.29 13.02 -2.09
CA GLU A 87 -6.92 12.80 -1.59
C GLU A 87 -5.85 13.15 -2.65
N PHE A 88 -6.17 13.07 -3.94
CA PHE A 88 -5.25 13.34 -5.06
C PHE A 88 -5.72 14.43 -6.02
N GLY A 89 -6.77 15.16 -5.64
CA GLY A 89 -7.47 16.15 -6.49
C GLY A 89 -6.65 17.37 -6.92
N GLU A 90 -5.41 17.50 -6.46
CA GLU A 90 -4.47 18.54 -6.90
C GLU A 90 -3.25 17.98 -7.64
N MET A 91 -3.37 16.86 -8.36
CA MET A 91 -2.41 16.58 -9.44
C MET A 91 -2.70 17.52 -10.63
N LYS A 92 -2.23 18.77 -10.50
CA LYS A 92 -2.00 19.70 -11.62
C LYS A 92 -0.51 19.83 -11.88
#